data_AF-A0A920JGD7-F1
#
_entry.id   AF-A0A920JGD7-F1
#
_cell.length_a   1.000
_cell.length_b   1.000
_cell.length_c   1.000
_cell.angle_alpha   90.00
_cell.angle_beta   90.00
_cell.angle_gamma   90.00
#
_symmetry.space_group_name_H-M   'P 1'
#
loop_
_entity.id
_entity.type
_entity.pdbx_description
1 polymer ?
#
loop_
_entity_poly.entity_id
_entity_poly.type
_entity_poly.pdbx_seq_one_letter_code
_entity_poly.pdbx_strand_id
1 'polypeptide(L)'
;MLERVNRVELEGLITHELSRIRNRLAFLDCTTAVLIAKPLVLLPGFTNWATTKLFASWAVAETDLQAVRLTRYPTALANALSSLNIDGREPRVNPRFCRHLWINPPANALIKSGFSTSDRVAALSEL
;
A
#
# COMPACT_ATOMS: atom_id res chain seq x y z
N MET A 1 13.00 4.43 -10.09
CA MET A 1 12.83 3.82 -8.75
C MET A 1 14.01 2.90 -8.45
N LEU A 2 14.20 1.78 -9.17
CA LEU A 2 15.27 0.81 -8.90
C LEU A 2 16.70 1.38 -8.96
N GLU A 3 16.96 2.39 -9.79
CA GLU A 3 18.29 3.04 -9.88
C GLU A 3 18.59 4.01 -8.72
N ARG A 4 17.58 4.36 -7.91
CA ARG A 4 17.68 5.39 -6.85
C ARG A 4 17.57 4.82 -5.44
N VAL A 5 16.93 3.66 -5.30
CA VAL A 5 16.68 3.00 -4.01
C VAL A 5 17.90 2.15 -3.66
N ASN A 6 18.47 2.35 -2.48
CA ASN A 6 19.64 1.59 -2.04
C ASN A 6 19.26 0.12 -1.79
N ARG A 7 20.22 -0.81 -1.79
CA ARG A 7 20.02 -2.24 -1.52
C ARG A 7 19.21 -2.48 -0.25
N VAL A 8 19.50 -1.74 0.81
CA VAL A 8 18.81 -1.85 2.11
C VAL A 8 17.35 -1.42 2.00
N GLU A 9 17.09 -0.27 1.38
CA GLU A 9 15.72 0.22 1.15
C GLU A 9 14.92 -0.74 0.26
N LEU A 10 15.57 -1.31 -0.77
CA LEU A 10 14.97 -2.31 -1.65
C LEU A 10 14.62 -3.59 -0.89
N GLU A 11 15.48 -4.05 0.03
CA GLU A 11 15.20 -5.16 0.93
C GLU A 11 13.98 -4.86 1.81
N GLY A 12 13.85 -3.62 2.31
CA GLY A 12 12.66 -3.15 3.03
C GLY A 12 11.38 -3.22 2.18
N LEU A 13 11.43 -2.73 0.94
CA LEU A 13 10.29 -2.78 0.02
C LEU A 13 9.90 -4.21 -0.37
N ILE A 14 10.87 -5.08 -0.64
CA ILE A 14 10.61 -6.49 -0.96
C ILE A 14 9.96 -7.18 0.23
N THR A 15 10.46 -6.95 1.44
CA THR A 15 9.91 -7.57 2.65
C THR A 15 8.48 -7.09 2.92
N HIS A 16 8.18 -5.82 2.64
CA HIS A 16 6.83 -5.28 2.67
C HIS A 16 5.89 -5.97 1.68
N GLU A 17 6.30 -6.11 0.42
CA GLU A 17 5.48 -6.79 -0.59
C GLU A 17 5.32 -8.29 -0.28
N LEU A 18 6.33 -8.95 0.31
CA LEU A 18 6.22 -10.31 0.81
C LEU A 18 5.19 -10.44 1.94
N SER A 19 5.21 -9.54 2.93
CA SER A 19 4.18 -9.47 3.97
C SER A 19 2.79 -9.24 3.40
N ARG A 20 2.67 -8.40 2.37
CA ARG A 20 1.41 -8.12 1.68
C ARG A 20 0.85 -9.34 0.96
N ILE A 21 1.70 -10.11 0.30
CA ILE A 21 1.33 -11.38 -0.35
C ILE A 21 0.91 -12.39 0.71
N ARG A 22 1.66 -12.51 1.82
CA ARG A 22 1.31 -13.39 2.94
C ARG A 22 -0.07 -13.07 3.52
N ASN A 23 -0.38 -11.79 3.71
CA ASN A 23 -1.67 -11.32 4.23
C ASN A 23 -2.78 -11.33 3.18
N ARG A 24 -2.51 -11.82 1.96
CA ARG A 24 -3.46 -11.91 0.84
C ARG A 24 -4.11 -10.57 0.46
N LEU A 25 -3.46 -9.44 0.76
CA LEU A 25 -4.02 -8.12 0.47
C LEU A 25 -4.14 -7.87 -1.03
N ALA A 26 -3.16 -8.31 -1.82
CA ALA A 26 -3.21 -8.24 -3.28
C ALA A 26 -4.42 -9.00 -3.87
N PHE A 27 -4.76 -10.15 -3.27
CA PHE A 27 -5.94 -10.92 -3.67
C PHE A 27 -7.24 -10.19 -3.33
N LEU A 28 -7.35 -9.61 -2.12
CA LEU A 28 -8.52 -8.82 -1.74
C LEU A 28 -8.71 -7.60 -2.65
N ASP A 29 -7.61 -6.92 -3.01
CA ASP A 29 -7.64 -5.78 -3.91
C ASP A 29 -8.15 -6.15 -5.31
N CYS A 30 -7.66 -7.24 -5.88
CA CYS A 30 -8.06 -7.73 -7.19
C CYS A 30 -9.52 -8.23 -7.20
N THR A 31 -9.91 -9.03 -6.19
CA THR A 31 -11.27 -9.56 -6.09
C THR A 31 -12.29 -8.44 -5.94
N THR A 32 -12.01 -7.41 -5.14
CA THR A 32 -12.91 -6.25 -5.04
C THR A 32 -12.94 -5.41 -6.30
N ALA A 33 -11.81 -5.23 -6.99
CA ALA A 33 -11.81 -4.52 -8.27
C ALA A 33 -12.73 -5.19 -9.30
N VAL A 34 -12.70 -6.53 -9.37
CA VAL A 34 -13.44 -7.32 -10.37
C VAL A 34 -14.88 -7.59 -9.95
N LEU A 35 -15.12 -8.01 -8.70
CA LEU A 35 -16.44 -8.46 -8.23
C LEU A 35 -17.32 -7.34 -7.71
N ILE A 36 -16.73 -6.23 -7.23
CA ILE A 36 -17.50 -5.11 -6.67
C ILE A 36 -17.40 -3.89 -7.59
N ALA A 37 -16.19 -3.38 -7.82
CA ALA A 37 -16.03 -2.07 -8.46
C ALA A 37 -16.40 -2.06 -9.95
N LYS A 38 -16.15 -3.15 -10.67
CA LYS A 38 -16.49 -3.25 -12.10
C LYS A 38 -18.01 -3.37 -12.33
N PRO A 39 -18.75 -4.31 -11.71
CA PRO A 39 -20.19 -4.44 -11.94
C PRO A 39 -20.99 -3.27 -11.37
N LEU A 40 -20.58 -2.69 -10.23
CA LEU A 40 -21.31 -1.59 -9.60
C LEU A 40 -20.78 -0.20 -10.00
N VAL A 41 -20.14 -0.07 -11.17
CA VAL A 41 -19.53 1.20 -11.61
C VAL A 41 -20.55 2.36 -11.73
N LEU A 42 -21.83 2.04 -11.96
CA LEU A 42 -22.92 3.01 -12.06
C LEU A 42 -23.45 3.49 -10.69
N LEU A 43 -23.02 2.86 -9.58
CA LEU A 43 -23.45 3.15 -8.22
C LEU A 43 -22.26 3.51 -7.31
N PRO A 44 -21.57 4.64 -7.58
CA PRO A 44 -20.30 4.97 -6.90
C PRO A 44 -20.44 5.14 -5.37
N GLY A 45 -21.60 5.59 -4.89
CA GLY A 45 -21.86 5.72 -3.46
C GLY A 45 -21.86 4.36 -2.74
N PHE A 46 -22.52 3.37 -3.34
CA PHE A 46 -22.57 2.02 -2.78
C PHE A 46 -21.21 1.33 -2.86
N THR A 47 -20.46 1.47 -3.96
CA THR A 47 -19.12 0.89 -4.05
C THR A 47 -18.20 1.42 -2.97
N ASN A 48 -18.20 2.73 -2.72
CA ASN A 48 -17.35 3.35 -1.70
C ASN A 48 -17.77 2.94 -0.29
N TRP A 49 -19.08 2.85 -0.02
CA TRP A 49 -19.58 2.32 1.25
C TRP A 49 -19.17 0.86 1.47
N ALA A 50 -19.32 0.00 0.45
CA ALA A 50 -18.96 -1.41 0.53
C ALA A 50 -17.46 -1.60 0.74
N THR A 51 -16.62 -0.87 0.00
CA THR A 51 -15.17 -0.95 0.15
C THR A 51 -14.71 -0.46 1.52
N THR A 52 -15.24 0.65 2.03
CA THR A 52 -14.86 1.15 3.36
C THR A 52 -15.33 0.26 4.51
N LYS A 53 -16.42 -0.52 4.35
CA LYS A 53 -16.88 -1.48 5.35
C LYS A 53 -16.11 -2.80 5.33
N LEU A 54 -15.73 -3.27 4.14
CA LEU A 54 -15.08 -4.58 3.96
C LEU A 54 -13.57 -4.52 4.16
N PHE A 55 -12.93 -3.39 3.89
CA PHE A 55 -11.49 -3.26 3.97
C PHE A 55 -11.05 -2.57 5.26
N ALA A 56 -10.20 -3.27 6.00
CA ALA A 56 -9.52 -2.74 7.17
C ALA A 56 -8.51 -1.66 6.75
N SER A 57 -8.81 -0.39 7.01
CA SER A 57 -7.92 0.74 6.73
C SER A 57 -6.53 0.61 7.38
N TRP A 58 -6.42 -0.18 8.47
CA TRP A 58 -5.18 -0.44 9.20
C TRP A 58 -4.36 -1.61 8.66
N ALA A 59 -4.85 -2.36 7.67
CA ALA A 59 -4.14 -3.53 7.13
C ALA A 59 -2.75 -3.19 6.57
N VAL A 60 -2.58 -1.95 6.08
CA VAL A 60 -1.27 -1.45 5.61
C VAL A 60 -0.29 -1.33 6.78
N ALA A 61 -0.70 -0.75 7.91
CA ALA A 61 0.16 -0.62 9.08
C ALA A 61 0.58 -1.98 9.66
N GLU A 62 -0.34 -2.95 9.73
CA GLU A 62 -0.01 -4.32 10.14
C GLU A 62 1.01 -4.95 9.19
N THR A 63 0.88 -4.71 7.89
CA THR A 63 1.82 -5.21 6.87
C THR A 63 3.21 -4.57 7.04
N ASP A 64 3.25 -3.27 7.32
CA ASP A 64 4.50 -2.54 7.58
C ASP A 64 5.22 -3.09 8.81
N LEU A 65 4.51 -3.28 9.93
CA LEU A 65 5.06 -3.87 11.16
C LEU A 65 5.60 -5.27 10.92
N GLN A 66 4.86 -6.08 10.16
CA GLN A 66 5.29 -7.42 9.78
C GLN A 66 6.53 -7.41 8.89
N ALA A 67 6.63 -6.43 7.98
CA ALA A 67 7.80 -6.26 7.12
C ALA A 67 9.05 -5.94 7.95
N VAL A 68 8.94 -5.01 8.89
CA VAL A 68 10.02 -4.66 9.84
C VAL A 68 10.49 -5.89 10.62
N ARG A 69 9.55 -6.72 11.09
CA ARG A 69 9.87 -7.95 11.85
C ARG A 69 10.56 -9.03 11.01
N LEU A 70 10.41 -9.02 9.69
CA LEU A 70 10.97 -10.03 8.79
C LEU A 70 12.37 -9.65 8.26
N THR A 71 12.71 -8.36 8.26
CA THR A 71 13.99 -7.85 7.75
C THR A 71 15.06 -7.75 8.84
N ARG A 72 16.33 -7.83 8.45
CA ARG A 72 17.46 -7.52 9.34
C ARG A 72 17.68 -6.02 9.52
N TYR A 73 17.01 -5.19 8.71
CA TYR A 73 17.18 -3.74 8.69
C TYR A 73 15.83 -3.06 9.01
N PRO A 74 15.48 -2.88 10.29
CA PRO A 74 14.13 -2.42 10.68
C PRO A 74 13.78 -1.03 10.13
N THR A 75 14.77 -0.13 10.00
CA THR A 75 14.59 1.22 9.45
C THR A 75 14.52 1.28 7.92
N ALA A 76 14.79 0.17 7.22
CA ALA A 76 14.87 0.14 5.77
C ALA A 76 13.58 0.57 5.07
N LEU A 77 12.42 0.12 5.59
CA LEU A 77 11.13 0.46 5.01
C LEU A 77 10.80 1.94 5.20
N ALA A 78 11.08 2.51 6.38
CA ALA A 78 10.89 3.93 6.65
C ALA A 78 11.72 4.80 5.69
N ASN A 79 13.01 4.46 5.53
CA ASN A 79 13.91 5.15 4.61
C ASN A 79 13.42 5.03 3.16
N ALA A 80 13.02 3.82 2.73
CA ALA A 80 12.47 3.61 1.39
C ALA A 80 11.23 4.47 1.14
N LEU A 81 10.28 4.50 2.08
CA LEU A 81 9.07 5.30 1.96
C LEU A 81 9.37 6.80 1.95
N SER A 82 10.31 7.27 2.78
CA SER A 82 10.77 8.67 2.79
C SER A 82 11.40 9.07 1.45
N SER A 83 12.32 8.24 0.94
CA SER A 83 12.96 8.41 -0.37
C SER A 83 11.94 8.43 -1.52
N LEU A 84 10.92 7.57 -1.47
CA LEU A 84 9.82 7.54 -2.45
C LEU A 84 8.92 8.78 -2.35
N ASN A 85 8.66 9.27 -1.13
CA ASN A 85 7.84 10.46 -0.90
C ASN A 85 8.52 11.72 -1.47
N ILE A 86 9.85 11.84 -1.28
CA ILE A 86 10.64 12.95 -1.85
C ILE A 86 10.68 12.90 -3.38
N ASP A 87 10.72 11.70 -3.97
CA ASP A 87 10.78 11.54 -5.44
C ASP A 87 9.50 12.05 -6.14
N GLY A 88 8.36 12.13 -5.45
CA GLY A 88 7.13 12.76 -5.94
C GLY A 88 6.50 12.10 -7.18
N ARG A 89 7.00 10.94 -7.61
CA ARG A 89 6.48 10.18 -8.76
C ARG A 89 5.28 9.33 -8.36
N GLU A 90 4.25 9.98 -7.84
CA GLU A 90 3.00 9.31 -7.53
C GLU A 90 2.28 8.89 -8.83
N PRO A 91 1.60 7.74 -8.84
CA PRO A 91 0.79 7.32 -9.97
C PRO A 91 -0.28 8.37 -10.30
N ARG A 92 -0.13 9.08 -11.42
CA ARG A 92 -1.12 10.07 -11.90
C ARG A 92 -2.40 9.40 -12.40
N VAL A 93 -2.29 8.17 -12.90
CA VAL A 93 -3.40 7.37 -13.40
C VAL A 93 -3.65 6.23 -12.42
N ASN A 94 -4.92 6.02 -12.10
CA ASN A 94 -5.36 5.06 -11.10
C ASN A 94 -6.25 3.98 -11.78
N PRO A 95 -5.65 3.07 -12.55
CA PRO A 95 -6.40 1.96 -13.12
C PRO A 95 -6.76 0.96 -12.03
N ARG A 96 -8.05 0.61 -11.94
CA ARG A 96 -8.61 -0.25 -10.88
C ARG A 96 -7.93 -1.62 -10.76
N PHE A 97 -7.39 -2.14 -11.86
CA PHE A 97 -6.76 -3.47 -11.94
C PHE A 97 -5.29 -3.49 -11.49
N CYS A 98 -4.56 -2.37 -11.54
CA CYS A 98 -3.16 -2.30 -11.08
C CYS A 98 -3.04 -1.92 -9.60
N ARG A 99 -4.14 -1.87 -8.86
CA ARG A 99 -4.16 -1.40 -7.48
C ARG A 99 -3.19 -2.15 -6.56
N HIS A 100 -3.12 -3.47 -6.73
CA HIS A 100 -2.26 -4.33 -5.93
C HIS A 100 -0.75 -4.03 -6.11
N LEU A 101 -0.38 -3.26 -7.13
CA LEU A 101 1.00 -2.84 -7.39
C LEU A 101 1.41 -1.57 -6.62
N TRP A 102 0.48 -0.88 -5.96
CA TRP A 102 0.81 0.37 -5.27
C TRP A 102 1.46 0.11 -3.90
N ILE A 103 2.69 0.60 -3.72
CA ILE A 103 3.31 0.66 -2.39
C ILE A 103 2.51 1.59 -1.47
N ASN A 104 2.11 2.76 -2.00
CA ASN A 104 1.17 3.67 -1.37
C ASN A 104 0.04 4.03 -2.37
N PRO A 105 -1.24 3.88 -1.98
CA PRO A 105 -2.34 4.23 -2.86
C PRO A 105 -2.43 5.75 -3.08
N PRO A 106 -2.82 6.22 -4.28
CA PRO A 106 -3.04 7.65 -4.54
C PRO A 106 -4.28 8.18 -3.81
N ALA A 107 -4.43 9.51 -3.72
CA ALA A 107 -5.50 10.18 -2.97
C ALA A 107 -6.93 9.71 -3.31
N ASN A 108 -7.19 9.34 -4.58
CA ASN A 108 -8.50 8.88 -5.08
C ASN A 108 -8.57 7.36 -5.31
N ALA A 109 -7.84 6.56 -4.53
CA ALA A 109 -7.91 5.10 -4.62
C ALA A 109 -9.31 4.55 -4.27
N LEU A 110 -9.70 3.47 -4.95
CA LEU A 110 -10.95 2.73 -4.71
C LEU A 110 -11.08 2.25 -3.25
N ILE A 111 -9.97 1.84 -2.66
CA ILE A 111 -9.84 1.51 -1.25
C ILE A 111 -8.76 2.43 -0.70
N LYS A 112 -9.16 3.29 0.22
CA LYS A 112 -8.27 4.27 0.85
C LYS A 112 -7.38 3.55 1.88
N SER A 113 -6.10 3.92 1.96
CA SER A 113 -5.31 3.53 3.14
C SER A 113 -5.79 4.36 4.33
N GLY A 114 -5.74 3.79 5.53
CA GLY A 114 -6.00 4.52 6.77
C GLY A 114 -4.87 5.45 7.20
N PHE A 115 -3.70 5.31 6.58
CA PHE A 115 -2.46 6.01 6.93
C PHE A 115 -1.83 6.60 5.66
N SER A 116 -1.38 7.85 5.73
CA SER A 116 -0.60 8.48 4.67
C SER A 116 0.85 7.96 4.64
N THR A 117 1.60 8.24 3.58
CA THR A 117 3.04 7.90 3.52
C THR A 117 3.80 8.53 4.68
N SER A 118 3.51 9.79 5.02
CA SER A 118 4.13 10.49 6.14
C SER A 118 3.80 9.84 7.47
N ASP A 119 2.55 9.43 7.70
CA ASP A 119 2.14 8.76 8.94
C ASP A 119 2.88 7.43 9.10
N ARG A 120 3.03 6.69 8.01
CA ARG A 120 3.77 5.43 7.98
C ARG A 120 5.25 5.64 8.26
N VAL A 121 5.88 6.64 7.64
CA VAL A 121 7.30 6.97 7.89
C VAL A 121 7.51 7.35 9.36
N ALA A 122 6.66 8.20 9.92
CA ALA A 122 6.73 8.60 11.32
C ALA A 122 6.61 7.38 12.25
N ALA A 123 5.57 6.57 12.08
CA ALA A 123 5.35 5.37 12.88
C ALA A 123 6.50 4.36 12.80
N LEU A 124 7.09 4.18 11.61
CA LEU A 124 8.20 3.25 11.42
C LEU A 124 9.54 3.80 11.93
N SER A 125 9.70 5.11 12.02
CA SER A 125 10.92 5.73 12.56
C SER A 125 11.02 5.63 14.09
N GLU A 126 9.91 5.32 14.76
CA GLU A 126 9.84 5.11 16.21
C GLU A 126 10.14 3.66 16.64
N LEU A 127 10.29 2.74 15.67
CA LEU A 127 10.59 1.32 15.89
C LEU A 127 12.10 1.04 15.96
#